data_AF-A0A7Y0A9N5-F1
#
_entry.id   AF-A0A7Y0A9N5-F1
#
_cell.length_a   1.000
_cell.length_b   1.000
_cell.length_c   1.000
_cell.angle_alpha   90.00
_cell.angle_beta   90.00
_cell.angle_gamma   90.00
#
_symmetry.space_group_name_H-M   'P 1'
#
loop_
_entity.id
_entity.type
_entity.pdbx_description
1 polymer ?
#
loop_
_entity_poly.entity_id
_entity_poly.type
_entity_poly.pdbx_seq_one_letter_code
_entity_poly.pdbx_strand_id
1 'polypeptide(L)'
;MKILKSSFFRPRKCQHGNFELSPDKGREILQTFIDFESGLLVVSTIKGKEDSSKSGVQCEVKQHLINLQSLQILSSDDYKEYFDYGLKESYSLDGKLRLISQRIHDKVRNNDFFAEKLYDTEMGTLISSGESLAFTADRRENLLERHYSTLKLQKESQRKETEKLSLSDLESIHKAVLKKEVPIISFFDEFYCYKLIYTGKHFEILRYSINDRESESIPAKLSTFLNIEDFWKEITVDPNWFRTLSIDHQQSLQPFVLSREVIETFNSLKKEKELSYGQHEKIYAWESGLKSRGGQTVLFKLHKRSEI
;
A
#
# COMPACT_ATOMS: atom_id res chain seq x y z
N MET A 1 -12.30 13.15 -35.65
CA MET A 1 -12.13 11.70 -35.81
C MET A 1 -12.88 11.27 -37.05
N LYS A 2 -12.45 10.23 -37.77
CA LYS A 2 -13.17 9.64 -38.91
C LYS A 2 -13.31 8.14 -38.76
N ILE A 3 -14.43 7.60 -39.22
CA ILE A 3 -14.67 6.15 -39.32
C ILE A 3 -14.59 5.76 -40.79
N LEU A 4 -13.68 4.85 -41.12
CA LEU A 4 -13.50 4.34 -42.47
C LEU A 4 -14.18 2.97 -42.55
N LYS A 5 -15.34 2.91 -43.20
CA LYS A 5 -16.10 1.66 -43.40
C LYS A 5 -15.29 0.69 -44.27
N SER A 6 -15.33 -0.59 -43.91
CA SER A 6 -14.79 -1.65 -44.76
C SER A 6 -15.61 -1.75 -46.06
N SER A 7 -14.94 -2.05 -47.17
CA SER A 7 -15.59 -2.41 -48.43
C SER A 7 -14.94 -3.66 -49.01
N PHE A 8 -15.60 -4.31 -49.97
CA PHE A 8 -15.08 -5.53 -50.61
C PHE A 8 -13.63 -5.36 -51.14
N PHE A 9 -13.31 -4.19 -51.71
CA PHE A 9 -12.00 -3.89 -52.29
C PHE A 9 -10.99 -3.34 -51.28
N ARG A 10 -11.45 -2.89 -50.10
CA ARG A 10 -10.60 -2.34 -49.04
C ARG A 10 -11.11 -2.86 -47.69
N PRO A 11 -10.78 -4.12 -47.36
CA PRO A 11 -11.16 -4.67 -46.06
C PRO A 11 -10.49 -3.86 -44.96
N ARG A 12 -11.29 -3.41 -44.00
CA ARG A 12 -10.84 -2.71 -42.79
C ARG A 12 -11.36 -3.44 -41.57
N LYS A 13 -10.55 -3.48 -40.52
CA LYS A 13 -10.91 -4.15 -39.27
C LYS A 13 -10.29 -3.44 -38.09
N CYS A 14 -11.07 -3.29 -37.03
CA CYS A 14 -10.61 -2.92 -35.71
C CYS A 14 -11.12 -3.94 -34.68
N GLN A 15 -10.78 -3.76 -33.41
CA GLN A 15 -11.24 -4.63 -32.32
C GLN A 15 -12.79 -4.68 -32.21
N HIS A 16 -13.48 -3.64 -32.68
CA HIS A 16 -14.91 -3.43 -32.48
C HIS A 16 -15.75 -3.64 -33.75
N GLY A 17 -15.15 -4.11 -34.86
CA GLY A 17 -15.88 -4.46 -36.08
C GLY A 17 -15.12 -4.25 -37.39
N ASN A 18 -15.87 -4.30 -38.50
CA ASN A 18 -15.34 -4.19 -39.87
C ASN A 18 -15.23 -2.72 -40.32
N PHE A 19 -14.46 -1.93 -39.59
CA PHE A 19 -14.14 -0.54 -39.90
C PHE A 19 -12.79 -0.15 -39.28
N GLU A 20 -12.28 1.02 -39.61
CA GLU A 20 -11.05 1.58 -39.03
C GLU A 20 -11.33 2.96 -38.44
N LEU A 21 -10.68 3.23 -37.30
CA LEU A 21 -10.72 4.54 -36.62
C LEU A 21 -9.51 5.35 -37.04
N SER A 22 -9.75 6.51 -37.66
CA SER A 22 -8.69 7.44 -38.06
C SER A 22 -8.79 8.71 -37.20
N PRO A 23 -7.87 8.95 -36.26
CA PRO A 23 -7.87 10.16 -35.44
C PRO A 23 -7.69 11.42 -36.31
N ASP A 24 -8.04 12.58 -35.75
CA ASP A 24 -7.79 13.86 -36.42
C ASP A 24 -6.29 14.12 -36.57
N LYS A 25 -5.92 14.94 -37.54
CA LYS A 25 -4.52 15.34 -37.77
C LYS A 25 -3.91 15.88 -36.48
N GLY A 26 -2.74 15.35 -36.09
CA GLY A 26 -2.05 15.75 -34.86
C GLY A 26 -2.64 15.16 -33.58
N ARG A 27 -3.52 14.17 -33.67
CA ARG A 27 -4.04 13.42 -32.51
C ARG A 27 -3.76 11.94 -32.64
N GLU A 28 -3.60 11.29 -31.50
CA GLU A 28 -3.41 9.85 -31.37
C GLU A 28 -4.56 9.25 -30.54
N ILE A 29 -4.95 8.01 -30.86
CA ILE A 29 -5.92 7.27 -30.06
C ILE A 29 -5.22 6.82 -28.78
N LEU A 30 -5.73 7.26 -27.62
CA LEU A 30 -5.22 6.84 -26.31
C LEU A 30 -5.83 5.51 -25.90
N GLN A 31 -7.14 5.38 -26.02
CA GLN A 31 -7.88 4.17 -25.63
C GLN A 31 -9.23 4.08 -26.34
N THR A 32 -9.75 2.86 -26.42
CA THR A 32 -11.09 2.56 -26.92
C THR A 32 -11.76 1.53 -26.03
N PHE A 33 -13.04 1.70 -25.71
CA PHE A 33 -13.84 0.71 -24.97
C PHE A 33 -15.33 0.89 -25.27
N ILE A 34 -16.13 -0.14 -25.00
CA ILE A 34 -17.60 -0.04 -25.05
C ILE A 34 -18.08 0.44 -23.70
N ASP A 35 -18.83 1.53 -23.69
CA ASP A 35 -19.45 2.05 -22.47
C ASP A 35 -20.49 1.07 -21.93
N PHE A 36 -20.41 0.76 -20.64
CA PHE A 36 -21.27 -0.22 -19.98
C PHE A 36 -22.74 0.18 -20.01
N GLU A 37 -23.05 1.47 -19.78
CA GLU A 37 -24.44 1.93 -19.65
C GLU A 37 -25.12 2.10 -21.01
N SER A 38 -24.43 2.69 -22.00
CA SER A 38 -25.02 3.02 -23.30
C SER A 38 -24.74 2.02 -24.42
N GLY A 39 -23.73 1.15 -24.27
CA GLY A 39 -23.25 0.29 -25.35
C GLY A 39 -22.55 1.04 -26.50
N LEU A 40 -22.30 2.34 -26.35
CA LEU A 40 -21.59 3.14 -27.34
C LEU A 40 -20.08 2.86 -27.28
N LEU A 41 -19.41 2.89 -28.44
CA LEU A 41 -17.96 2.84 -28.49
C LEU A 41 -17.39 4.22 -28.12
N VAL A 42 -16.65 4.27 -27.01
CA VAL A 42 -15.91 5.45 -26.55
C VAL A 42 -14.51 5.40 -27.13
N VAL A 43 -14.10 6.49 -27.79
CA VAL A 43 -12.74 6.66 -28.28
C VAL A 43 -12.13 7.94 -27.72
N SER A 44 -11.12 7.78 -26.86
CA SER A 44 -10.36 8.91 -26.32
C SER A 44 -9.16 9.20 -27.21
N THR A 45 -8.97 10.48 -27.57
CA THR A 45 -7.81 10.95 -28.33
C THR A 45 -7.05 12.03 -27.58
N ILE A 46 -5.73 12.03 -27.73
CA ILE A 46 -4.82 13.03 -27.16
C ILE A 46 -4.11 13.77 -28.28
N LYS A 47 -3.62 15.00 -28.04
CA LYS A 47 -2.68 15.65 -28.96
C LYS A 47 -1.39 14.82 -29.02
N GLY A 48 -0.89 14.59 -30.25
CA GLY A 48 0.36 13.86 -30.49
C GLY A 48 1.56 14.53 -29.81
N LYS A 49 2.62 13.76 -29.58
CA LYS A 49 3.80 14.11 -28.76
C LYS A 49 4.65 15.26 -29.32
N GLU A 50 4.14 16.48 -29.28
CA GLU A 50 4.96 17.69 -29.14
C GLU A 50 4.71 18.22 -27.71
N ASP A 51 5.69 18.01 -26.82
CA ASP A 51 5.90 18.70 -25.54
C ASP A 51 5.08 18.36 -24.26
N SER A 52 4.41 17.21 -24.14
CA SER A 52 3.78 16.83 -22.86
C SER A 52 4.74 16.23 -21.80
N SER A 53 5.98 15.90 -22.15
CA SER A 53 6.92 15.26 -21.21
C SER A 53 7.73 16.23 -20.34
N LYS A 54 7.62 17.54 -20.55
CA LYS A 54 8.47 18.55 -19.88
C LYS A 54 7.73 19.49 -18.93
N SER A 55 6.42 19.46 -18.88
CA SER A 55 5.65 20.27 -17.94
C SER A 55 4.52 19.41 -17.41
N GLY A 56 4.20 19.52 -16.12
CA GLY A 56 3.04 18.85 -15.50
C GLY A 56 1.69 19.36 -16.05
N VAL A 57 1.64 19.78 -17.31
CA VAL A 57 0.47 20.27 -18.02
C VAL A 57 -0.38 19.08 -18.41
N GLN A 58 -1.62 19.11 -17.95
CA GLN A 58 -2.63 18.10 -18.22
C GLN A 58 -2.85 17.94 -19.73
N CYS A 59 -2.65 16.73 -20.25
CA CYS A 59 -2.88 16.44 -21.66
C CYS A 59 -4.36 16.65 -22.02
N GLU A 60 -4.63 17.41 -23.07
CA GLU A 60 -5.99 17.68 -23.53
C GLU A 60 -6.59 16.42 -24.18
N VAL A 61 -7.39 15.67 -23.41
CA VAL A 61 -8.14 14.49 -23.87
C VAL A 61 -9.45 14.93 -24.52
N LYS A 62 -9.75 14.39 -25.70
CA LYS A 62 -11.07 14.52 -26.35
C LYS A 62 -11.71 13.15 -26.49
N GLN A 63 -12.99 13.05 -26.14
CA GLN A 63 -13.77 11.84 -26.29
C GLN A 63 -14.69 11.91 -27.50
N HIS A 64 -14.81 10.80 -28.21
CA HIS A 64 -15.77 10.59 -29.28
C HIS A 64 -16.64 9.39 -28.94
N LEU A 65 -17.96 9.55 -29.07
CA LEU A 65 -18.92 8.48 -28.91
C LEU A 65 -19.38 7.99 -30.28
N ILE A 66 -19.41 6.68 -30.46
CA ILE A 66 -19.71 6.06 -31.74
C ILE A 66 -20.83 5.04 -31.53
N ASN A 67 -21.93 5.20 -32.27
CA ASN A 67 -22.92 4.14 -32.40
C ASN A 67 -22.37 3.08 -33.36
N LEU A 68 -22.14 1.86 -32.85
CA LEU A 68 -21.54 0.76 -33.62
C LEU A 68 -22.45 0.22 -34.73
N GLN A 69 -23.77 0.36 -34.61
CA GLN A 69 -24.71 -0.13 -35.62
C GLN A 69 -24.73 0.79 -36.84
N SER A 70 -24.84 2.10 -36.63
CA SER A 70 -24.85 3.09 -37.72
C SER A 70 -23.46 3.50 -38.19
N LEU A 71 -22.43 3.27 -37.36
CA LEU A 71 -21.08 3.78 -37.49
C LEU A 71 -21.05 5.32 -37.60
N GLN A 72 -21.90 5.96 -36.81
CA GLN A 72 -21.97 7.42 -36.70
C GLN A 72 -21.21 7.89 -35.45
N ILE A 73 -20.37 8.92 -35.62
CA ILE A 73 -19.81 9.67 -34.49
C ILE A 73 -20.90 10.61 -34.01
N LEU A 74 -21.34 10.44 -32.77
CA LEU A 74 -22.43 11.21 -32.18
C LEU A 74 -21.92 12.59 -31.72
N SER A 75 -22.69 13.63 -32.03
CA SER A 75 -22.50 14.96 -31.44
C SER A 75 -23.07 15.00 -30.02
N SER A 76 -22.73 16.06 -29.25
CA SER A 76 -23.28 16.28 -27.90
C SER A 76 -24.80 16.24 -27.87
N ASP A 77 -25.47 16.75 -28.91
CA ASP A 77 -26.92 16.76 -28.95
C ASP A 77 -27.48 15.37 -29.31
N ASP A 78 -26.78 14.59 -30.12
CA ASP A 78 -27.23 13.25 -30.51
C ASP A 78 -27.12 12.23 -29.36
N TYR A 79 -26.02 12.24 -28.61
CA TYR A 79 -25.85 11.24 -27.55
C TYR A 79 -26.58 11.60 -26.24
N LYS A 80 -27.09 12.82 -26.09
CA LYS A 80 -27.91 13.17 -24.91
C LYS A 80 -29.15 12.29 -24.77
N GLU A 81 -29.68 11.79 -25.88
CA GLU A 81 -30.82 10.87 -25.88
C GLU A 81 -30.50 9.50 -25.25
N TYR A 82 -29.22 9.15 -25.14
CA TYR A 82 -28.77 7.87 -24.56
C TYR A 82 -28.62 7.94 -23.04
N PHE A 83 -28.68 9.14 -22.45
CA PHE A 83 -28.33 9.34 -21.04
C PHE A 83 -29.33 10.23 -20.32
N ASP A 84 -29.48 9.98 -19.03
CA ASP A 84 -30.30 10.80 -18.14
C ASP A 84 -29.43 11.83 -17.41
N TYR A 85 -29.67 13.11 -17.68
CA TYR A 85 -29.01 14.26 -17.04
C TYR A 85 -29.81 14.83 -15.86
N GLY A 86 -30.93 14.20 -15.53
CA GLY A 86 -31.74 14.52 -14.36
C GLY A 86 -30.97 14.31 -13.06
N LEU A 87 -31.33 15.10 -12.05
CA LEU A 87 -30.83 14.90 -10.70
C LEU A 87 -31.47 13.64 -10.12
N LYS A 88 -30.64 12.69 -9.71
CA LYS A 88 -31.07 11.43 -9.10
C LYS A 88 -30.75 11.44 -7.62
N GLU A 89 -31.72 11.00 -6.82
CA GLU A 89 -31.53 10.74 -5.41
C GLU A 89 -31.67 9.24 -5.16
N SER A 90 -30.77 8.71 -4.33
CA SER A 90 -30.82 7.33 -3.86
C SER A 90 -30.42 7.28 -2.40
N TYR A 91 -30.85 6.23 -1.71
CA TYR A 91 -30.65 6.06 -0.27
C TYR A 91 -29.94 4.74 0.00
N SER A 92 -29.14 4.70 1.05
CA SER A 92 -28.61 3.44 1.57
C SER A 92 -29.75 2.52 2.05
N LEU A 93 -29.47 1.23 2.11
CA LEU A 93 -30.43 0.23 2.57
C LEU A 93 -30.93 0.48 4.01
N ASP A 94 -30.09 1.07 4.85
CA ASP A 94 -30.42 1.46 6.23
C ASP A 94 -31.06 2.86 6.32
N GLY A 95 -31.21 3.56 5.20
CA GLY A 95 -31.80 4.91 5.13
C GLY A 95 -30.92 6.02 5.72
N LYS A 96 -29.71 5.72 6.20
CA LYS A 96 -28.83 6.67 6.89
C LYS A 96 -28.05 7.60 5.96
N LEU A 97 -27.88 7.18 4.71
CA LEU A 97 -27.11 7.91 3.72
C LEU A 97 -27.99 8.25 2.53
N ARG A 98 -27.85 9.49 2.05
CA ARG A 98 -28.50 9.97 0.82
C ARG A 98 -27.44 10.37 -0.19
N LEU A 99 -27.48 9.74 -1.35
CA LEU A 99 -26.66 10.07 -2.50
C LEU A 99 -27.47 10.89 -3.50
N ILE A 100 -26.98 12.10 -3.77
CA ILE A 100 -27.42 12.92 -4.89
C ILE A 100 -26.39 12.77 -6.01
N SER A 101 -26.82 12.37 -7.21
CA SER A 101 -25.96 12.17 -8.37
C SER A 101 -26.58 12.83 -9.60
N GLN A 102 -25.76 13.50 -10.39
CA GLN A 102 -26.18 14.12 -11.64
C GLN A 102 -25.08 13.99 -12.68
N ARG A 103 -25.48 13.60 -13.90
CA ARG A 103 -24.60 13.64 -15.07
C ARG A 103 -24.52 15.07 -15.61
N ILE A 104 -23.31 15.56 -15.86
CA ILE A 104 -23.05 16.92 -16.35
C ILE A 104 -22.16 16.83 -17.60
N HIS A 105 -22.53 17.57 -18.64
CA HIS A 105 -21.71 17.74 -19.84
C HIS A 105 -20.82 18.99 -19.69
N ASP A 106 -19.50 18.79 -19.68
CA ASP A 106 -18.51 19.87 -19.75
C ASP A 106 -18.31 20.27 -21.21
N LYS A 107 -18.82 21.44 -21.58
CA LYS A 107 -18.70 22.00 -22.94
C LYS A 107 -17.25 22.34 -23.33
N VAL A 108 -16.40 22.67 -22.36
CA VAL A 108 -15.00 23.08 -22.61
C VAL A 108 -14.16 21.86 -22.97
N ARG A 109 -14.32 20.78 -22.19
CA ARG A 109 -13.60 19.51 -22.41
C ARG A 109 -14.32 18.60 -23.41
N ASN A 110 -15.58 18.91 -23.73
CA ASN A 110 -16.47 18.08 -24.54
C ASN A 110 -16.54 16.64 -24.03
N ASN A 111 -16.77 16.49 -22.72
CA ASN A 111 -16.92 15.22 -22.05
C ASN A 111 -18.01 15.29 -20.98
N ASP A 112 -18.45 14.11 -20.55
CA ASP A 112 -19.43 13.98 -19.48
C ASP A 112 -18.75 13.48 -18.21
N PHE A 113 -19.26 13.93 -17.07
CA PHE A 113 -18.89 13.42 -15.75
C PHE A 113 -20.13 13.32 -14.85
N PHE A 114 -20.06 12.50 -13.81
CA PHE A 114 -21.06 12.49 -12.74
C PHE A 114 -20.57 13.34 -11.57
N ALA A 115 -21.36 14.35 -11.19
CA ALA A 115 -21.21 15.07 -9.94
C ALA A 115 -22.03 14.39 -8.85
N GLU A 116 -21.39 14.06 -7.73
CA GLU A 116 -21.99 13.29 -6.65
C GLU A 116 -21.79 13.95 -5.30
N LYS A 117 -22.82 13.87 -4.45
CA LYS A 117 -22.79 14.34 -3.07
C LYS A 117 -23.45 13.31 -2.17
N LEU A 118 -22.75 12.91 -1.11
CA LEU A 118 -23.20 11.96 -0.11
C LEU A 118 -23.49 12.70 1.19
N TYR A 119 -24.70 12.56 1.70
CA TYR A 119 -25.15 13.19 2.93
C TYR A 119 -25.53 12.16 3.98
N ASP A 120 -25.30 12.50 5.25
CA ASP A 120 -25.97 11.86 6.37
C ASP A 120 -27.43 12.34 6.42
N THR A 121 -28.39 11.43 6.55
CA THR A 121 -29.81 11.78 6.53
C THR A 121 -30.32 12.31 7.87
N GLU A 122 -29.73 11.90 8.99
CA GLU A 122 -30.15 12.36 10.32
C GLU A 122 -29.66 13.79 10.58
N MET A 123 -28.39 14.06 10.29
CA MET A 123 -27.76 15.35 10.55
C MET A 123 -27.82 16.30 9.35
N GLY A 124 -28.14 15.79 8.16
CA GLY A 124 -28.11 16.56 6.91
C GLY A 124 -26.71 16.99 6.49
N THR A 125 -25.66 16.43 7.09
CA THR A 125 -24.26 16.84 6.88
C THR A 125 -23.70 16.23 5.61
N LEU A 126 -22.91 17.01 4.87
CA LEU A 126 -22.18 16.52 3.71
C LEU A 126 -21.02 15.64 4.19
N ILE A 127 -21.06 14.36 3.88
CA ILE A 127 -20.00 13.40 4.20
C ILE A 127 -18.89 13.49 3.16
N SER A 128 -19.26 13.54 1.88
CA SER A 128 -18.31 13.56 0.78
C SER A 128 -18.96 14.12 -0.49
N SER A 129 -18.15 14.71 -1.35
CA SER A 129 -18.55 15.08 -2.70
C SER A 129 -17.41 14.82 -3.67
N GLY A 130 -17.74 14.59 -4.93
CA GLY A 130 -16.74 14.37 -5.96
C GLY A 130 -17.31 14.26 -7.36
N GLU A 131 -16.39 14.24 -8.31
CA GLU A 131 -16.68 13.98 -9.71
C GLU A 131 -16.17 12.59 -10.08
N SER A 132 -16.89 11.90 -10.96
CA SER A 132 -16.46 10.61 -11.50
C SER A 132 -16.71 10.55 -12.99
N LEU A 133 -16.01 9.61 -13.66
CA LEU A 133 -16.14 9.42 -15.10
C LEU A 133 -17.58 9.02 -15.46
N ALA A 134 -18.14 9.65 -16.49
CA ALA A 134 -19.46 9.25 -17.01
C ALA A 134 -19.41 8.05 -17.96
N PHE A 135 -18.22 7.70 -18.45
CA PHE A 135 -18.03 6.58 -19.37
C PHE A 135 -17.05 5.58 -18.80
N THR A 136 -17.46 4.33 -18.68
CA THR A 136 -16.63 3.25 -18.13
C THR A 136 -16.92 1.94 -18.87
N ALA A 137 -15.89 1.10 -19.03
CA ALA A 137 -16.06 -0.22 -19.65
C ALA A 137 -16.88 -1.18 -18.77
N ASP A 138 -16.77 -1.01 -17.45
CA ASP A 138 -17.50 -1.76 -16.45
C ASP A 138 -18.51 -0.86 -15.73
N ARG A 139 -19.44 -1.47 -14.97
CA ARG A 139 -20.37 -0.73 -14.11
C ARG A 139 -19.60 0.19 -13.16
N ARG A 140 -19.93 1.48 -13.17
CA ARG A 140 -19.35 2.48 -12.28
C ARG A 140 -19.77 2.23 -10.83
N GLU A 141 -18.79 2.24 -9.93
CA GLU A 141 -19.03 2.33 -8.48
C GLU A 141 -19.33 3.79 -8.11
N ASN A 142 -20.52 4.05 -7.56
CA ASN A 142 -20.91 5.39 -7.12
C ASN A 142 -20.34 5.75 -5.73
N LEU A 143 -20.46 7.02 -5.34
CA LEU A 143 -19.89 7.51 -4.07
C LEU A 143 -20.43 6.77 -2.82
N LEU A 144 -21.69 6.32 -2.83
CA LEU A 144 -22.28 5.56 -1.72
C LEU A 144 -21.68 4.16 -1.61
N GLU A 145 -21.56 3.45 -2.74
CA GLU A 145 -20.93 2.13 -2.80
C GLU A 145 -19.47 2.21 -2.35
N ARG A 146 -18.72 3.19 -2.87
CA ARG A 146 -17.32 3.43 -2.47
C ARG A 146 -17.18 3.72 -0.97
N HIS A 147 -18.12 4.46 -0.39
CA HIS A 147 -18.13 4.74 1.04
C HIS A 147 -18.23 3.45 1.86
N TYR A 148 -19.17 2.56 1.51
CA TYR A 148 -19.30 1.27 2.20
C TYR A 148 -18.10 0.34 1.96
N SER A 149 -17.56 0.29 0.74
CA SER A 149 -16.34 -0.44 0.41
C SER A 149 -15.17 0.01 1.31
N THR A 150 -15.02 1.33 1.49
CA THR A 150 -13.99 1.92 2.36
C THR A 150 -14.21 1.55 3.83
N LEU A 151 -15.44 1.67 4.33
CA LEU A 151 -15.77 1.29 5.72
C LEU A 151 -15.50 -0.20 5.99
N LYS A 152 -15.80 -1.07 5.02
CA LYS A 152 -15.53 -2.50 5.13
C LYS A 152 -14.02 -2.77 5.22
N LEU A 153 -13.23 -2.17 4.35
CA LEU A 153 -11.76 -2.28 4.37
C LEU A 153 -11.17 -1.78 5.69
N GLN A 154 -11.68 -0.67 6.22
CA GLN A 154 -11.26 -0.14 7.53
C GLN A 154 -11.58 -1.12 8.66
N LYS A 155 -12.79 -1.69 8.69
CA LYS A 155 -13.17 -2.69 9.70
C LYS A 155 -12.32 -3.96 9.60
N GLU A 156 -12.03 -4.43 8.39
CA GLU A 156 -11.15 -5.57 8.18
C GLU A 156 -9.71 -5.29 8.63
N SER A 157 -9.19 -4.09 8.37
CA SER A 157 -7.87 -3.66 8.86
C SER A 157 -7.85 -3.62 10.39
N GLN A 158 -8.88 -3.02 11.02
CA GLN A 158 -8.99 -2.97 12.47
C GLN A 158 -9.10 -4.37 13.10
N ARG A 159 -9.86 -5.29 12.49
CA ARG A 159 -9.93 -6.69 12.96
C ARG A 159 -8.56 -7.35 12.88
N LYS A 160 -7.88 -7.25 11.74
CA LYS A 160 -6.52 -7.74 11.56
C LYS A 160 -5.52 -7.08 12.52
N GLU A 161 -5.76 -5.84 12.93
CA GLU A 161 -4.95 -5.17 13.96
C GLU A 161 -5.25 -5.65 15.38
N THR A 162 -6.51 -5.99 15.66
CA THR A 162 -6.95 -6.47 16.99
C THR A 162 -6.57 -7.93 17.22
N GLU A 163 -6.48 -8.72 16.15
CA GLU A 163 -6.03 -10.13 16.17
C GLU A 163 -4.51 -10.28 16.31
N LYS A 164 -3.72 -9.21 16.20
CA LYS A 164 -2.27 -9.26 16.42
C LYS A 164 -1.99 -9.25 17.92
N LEU A 165 -1.31 -10.30 18.39
CA LEU A 165 -0.75 -10.35 19.74
C LEU A 165 0.12 -9.12 20.00
N SER A 166 0.03 -8.55 21.20
CA SER A 166 0.91 -7.46 21.58
C SER A 166 2.36 -7.95 21.71
N LEU A 167 3.32 -7.02 21.65
CA LEU A 167 4.73 -7.29 21.95
C LEU A 167 4.90 -8.02 23.29
N SER A 168 4.17 -7.57 24.30
CA SER A 168 4.18 -8.14 25.64
C SER A 168 3.64 -9.57 25.69
N ASP A 169 2.59 -9.86 24.92
CA ASP A 169 2.00 -11.22 24.86
C ASP A 169 2.97 -12.20 24.18
N LEU A 170 3.60 -11.77 23.09
CA LEU A 170 4.59 -12.57 22.37
C LEU A 170 5.85 -12.81 23.19
N GLU A 171 6.32 -11.81 23.93
CA GLU A 171 7.44 -11.99 24.86
C GLU A 171 7.12 -12.96 25.98
N SER A 172 5.92 -12.87 26.54
CA SER A 172 5.47 -13.78 27.60
C SER A 172 5.40 -15.23 27.09
N ILE A 173 4.86 -15.44 25.89
CA ILE A 173 4.81 -16.76 25.23
C ILE A 173 6.23 -17.28 24.97
N HIS A 174 7.14 -16.46 24.43
CA HIS A 174 8.49 -16.91 24.12
C HIS A 174 9.34 -17.13 25.38
N LYS A 175 9.20 -16.29 26.41
CA LYS A 175 9.85 -16.52 27.72
C LYS A 175 9.40 -17.85 28.32
N ALA A 176 8.13 -18.23 28.16
CA ALA A 176 7.60 -19.52 28.63
C ALA A 176 8.14 -20.75 27.86
N VAL A 177 8.60 -20.56 26.62
CA VAL A 177 9.09 -21.65 25.74
C VAL A 177 10.61 -21.56 25.51
N LEU A 178 11.32 -20.76 26.31
CA LEU A 178 12.78 -20.60 26.23
C LEU A 178 13.49 -21.95 26.36
N LYS A 179 14.14 -22.37 25.28
CA LYS A 179 14.97 -23.58 25.27
C LYS A 179 16.32 -23.30 25.90
N LYS A 180 16.74 -24.20 26.80
CA LYS A 180 18.07 -24.15 27.43
C LYS A 180 19.16 -24.34 26.38
N GLU A 181 20.26 -23.61 26.53
CA GLU A 181 21.48 -23.69 25.71
C GLU A 181 21.29 -23.40 24.21
N VAL A 182 20.07 -23.06 23.78
CA VAL A 182 19.78 -22.61 22.43
C VAL A 182 20.00 -21.09 22.36
N PRO A 183 20.80 -20.59 21.40
CA PRO A 183 21.02 -19.15 21.23
C PRO A 183 19.72 -18.35 21.11
N ILE A 184 19.61 -17.30 21.91
CA ILE A 184 18.50 -16.34 21.90
C ILE A 184 18.75 -15.30 20.84
N ILE A 185 19.95 -14.73 20.85
CA ILE A 185 20.43 -13.79 19.85
C ILE A 185 21.91 -14.06 19.59
N SER A 186 22.35 -13.77 18.38
CA SER A 186 23.76 -13.74 18.01
C SER A 186 24.07 -12.40 17.36
N PHE A 187 25.21 -11.83 17.71
CA PHE A 187 25.69 -10.55 17.19
C PHE A 187 27.21 -10.57 17.14
N PHE A 188 27.81 -9.68 16.38
CA PHE A 188 29.26 -9.67 16.18
C PHE A 188 29.79 -8.25 16.02
N ASP A 189 31.05 -8.08 16.40
CA ASP A 189 31.87 -6.93 16.05
C ASP A 189 32.90 -7.35 14.98
N GLU A 190 33.92 -6.53 14.75
CA GLU A 190 34.99 -6.82 13.78
C GLU A 190 35.80 -8.07 14.12
N PHE A 191 35.88 -8.48 15.39
CA PHE A 191 36.80 -9.49 15.89
C PHE A 191 36.11 -10.74 16.45
N TYR A 192 34.90 -10.59 17.00
CA TYR A 192 34.24 -11.62 17.79
C TYR A 192 32.78 -11.80 17.42
N CYS A 193 32.31 -13.05 17.56
CA CYS A 193 30.90 -13.38 17.57
C CYS A 193 30.45 -13.66 19.01
N TYR A 194 29.31 -13.08 19.39
CA TYR A 194 28.70 -13.22 20.70
C TYR A 194 27.36 -13.94 20.55
N LYS A 195 27.08 -14.88 21.45
CA LYS A 195 25.80 -15.56 21.54
C LYS A 195 25.25 -15.44 22.95
N LEU A 196 24.01 -14.99 23.06
CA LEU A 196 23.28 -15.03 24.32
C LEU A 196 22.52 -16.35 24.43
N ILE A 197 22.71 -17.10 25.51
CA ILE A 197 21.97 -18.33 25.80
C ILE A 197 21.26 -18.24 27.15
N TYR A 198 20.23 -19.06 27.32
CA TYR A 198 19.58 -19.29 28.62
C TYR A 198 19.98 -20.64 29.20
N THR A 199 20.44 -20.69 30.44
CA THR A 199 20.90 -21.94 31.10
C THR A 199 19.79 -22.64 31.89
N GLY A 200 18.58 -22.08 31.93
CA GLY A 200 17.49 -22.55 32.81
C GLY A 200 17.43 -21.82 34.15
N LYS A 201 18.43 -21.01 34.49
CA LYS A 201 18.44 -20.15 35.69
C LYS A 201 18.88 -18.73 35.37
N HIS A 202 19.89 -18.59 34.51
CA HIS A 202 20.51 -17.32 34.16
C HIS A 202 20.71 -17.22 32.65
N PHE A 203 21.05 -16.02 32.19
CA PHE A 203 21.45 -15.74 30.83
C PHE A 203 22.97 -15.59 30.77
N GLU A 204 23.60 -16.14 29.74
CA GLU A 204 25.05 -16.11 29.59
C GLU A 204 25.44 -15.62 28.19
N ILE A 205 26.43 -14.71 28.13
CA ILE A 205 27.06 -14.32 26.87
C ILE A 205 28.29 -15.21 26.65
N LEU A 206 28.26 -15.93 25.54
CA LEU A 206 29.37 -16.71 25.03
C LEU A 206 30.07 -15.94 23.92
N ARG A 207 31.40 -15.84 23.97
CA ARG A 207 32.24 -15.20 22.96
C ARG A 207 33.03 -16.25 22.17
N TYR A 208 32.97 -16.11 20.85
CA TYR A 208 33.66 -16.93 19.86
C TYR A 208 34.56 -16.04 19.00
N SER A 209 35.66 -16.59 18.50
CA SER A 209 36.46 -15.95 17.46
C SER A 209 35.64 -15.85 16.17
N ILE A 210 35.73 -14.72 15.45
CA ILE A 210 34.97 -14.54 14.20
C ILE A 210 35.38 -15.52 13.08
N ASN A 211 36.60 -16.07 13.17
CA ASN A 211 37.12 -17.06 12.23
C ASN A 211 36.60 -18.49 12.51
N ASP A 212 35.98 -18.71 13.68
CA ASP A 212 35.48 -20.01 14.14
C ASP A 212 33.95 -20.12 14.07
N ARG A 213 33.30 -19.39 13.14
CA ARG A 213 31.83 -19.39 12.98
C ARG A 213 31.21 -20.79 12.85
N GLU A 214 32.00 -21.80 12.46
CA GLU A 214 31.57 -23.19 12.26
C GLU A 214 32.35 -24.24 13.09
N SER A 215 33.30 -23.84 13.96
CA SER A 215 34.22 -24.78 14.63
C SER A 215 33.88 -25.04 16.09
N GLU A 216 34.20 -26.26 16.57
CA GLU A 216 34.13 -26.77 17.95
C GLU A 216 35.02 -26.01 18.96
N SER A 217 35.29 -24.72 18.72
CA SER A 217 36.01 -23.86 19.65
C SER A 217 35.24 -23.72 20.96
N ILE A 218 35.94 -23.93 22.08
CA ILE A 218 35.36 -23.77 23.42
C ILE A 218 35.04 -22.28 23.61
N PRO A 219 33.76 -21.89 23.78
CA PRO A 219 33.41 -20.49 23.95
C PRO A 219 34.01 -19.92 25.24
N ALA A 220 34.47 -18.68 25.18
CA ALA A 220 34.79 -17.93 26.39
C ALA A 220 33.49 -17.37 26.98
N LYS A 221 33.17 -17.77 28.21
CA LYS A 221 32.07 -17.16 28.97
C LYS A 221 32.46 -15.74 29.38
N LEU A 222 31.69 -14.76 28.94
CA LEU A 222 31.98 -13.34 29.17
C LEU A 222 31.31 -12.83 30.45
N SER A 223 29.98 -12.99 30.52
CA SER A 223 29.15 -12.43 31.59
C SER A 223 27.93 -13.31 31.85
N THR A 224 27.37 -13.19 33.06
CA THR A 224 26.13 -13.88 33.49
C THR A 224 25.12 -12.86 34.01
N PHE A 225 23.86 -13.01 33.63
CA PHE A 225 22.77 -12.10 33.96
C PHE A 225 21.59 -12.86 34.56
N LEU A 226 20.90 -12.24 35.53
CA LEU A 226 19.73 -12.84 36.16
C LEU A 226 18.51 -12.83 35.22
N ASN A 227 18.35 -11.76 34.44
CA ASN A 227 17.24 -11.57 33.51
C ASN A 227 17.73 -10.93 32.20
N ILE A 228 16.83 -10.83 31.23
CA ILE A 228 17.15 -10.34 29.88
C ILE A 228 17.33 -8.82 29.87
N GLU A 229 16.64 -8.12 30.76
CA GLU A 229 16.68 -6.67 30.90
C GLU A 229 18.06 -6.20 31.42
N ASP A 230 18.68 -6.93 32.34
CA ASP A 230 20.03 -6.68 32.84
C ASP A 230 21.08 -6.87 31.75
N PHE A 231 20.94 -7.93 30.94
CA PHE A 231 21.77 -8.13 29.75
C PHE A 231 21.65 -6.95 28.78
N TRP A 232 20.41 -6.53 28.49
CA TRP A 232 20.18 -5.48 27.50
C TRP A 232 20.73 -4.12 27.96
N LYS A 233 20.57 -3.80 29.24
CA LYS A 233 21.17 -2.60 29.84
C LYS A 233 22.68 -2.59 29.66
N GLU A 234 23.36 -3.70 29.94
CA GLU A 234 24.82 -3.82 29.78
C GLU A 234 25.27 -3.57 28.33
N ILE A 235 24.59 -4.16 27.35
CA ILE A 235 24.92 -3.98 25.92
C ILE A 235 24.68 -2.55 25.45
N THR A 236 23.65 -1.90 25.99
CA THR A 236 23.22 -0.56 25.57
C THR A 236 23.81 0.58 26.40
N VAL A 237 24.74 0.29 27.34
CA VAL A 237 25.44 1.32 28.12
C VAL A 237 26.13 2.34 27.20
N ASP A 238 26.73 1.88 26.10
CA ASP A 238 27.21 2.78 25.04
C ASP A 238 26.04 3.20 24.13
N PRO A 239 25.67 4.49 24.06
CA PRO A 239 24.60 4.97 23.18
C PRO A 239 24.83 4.72 21.68
N ASN A 240 26.04 4.32 21.27
CA ASN A 240 26.42 3.98 19.91
C ASN A 240 26.70 2.49 19.68
N TRP A 241 26.31 1.61 20.61
CA TRP A 241 26.51 0.15 20.54
C TRP A 241 26.11 -0.47 19.19
N PHE A 242 25.01 0.00 18.58
CA PHE A 242 24.49 -0.51 17.31
C PHE A 242 25.36 -0.14 16.09
N ARG A 243 26.34 0.76 16.27
CA ARG A 243 27.32 1.08 15.22
C ARG A 243 28.41 0.03 15.15
N THR A 244 28.82 -0.53 16.29
CA THR A 244 29.90 -1.50 16.41
C THR A 244 29.39 -2.94 16.36
N LEU A 245 28.16 -3.17 16.84
CA LEU A 245 27.54 -4.50 16.88
C LEU A 245 26.55 -4.69 15.73
N SER A 246 26.72 -5.79 15.00
CA SER A 246 25.82 -6.23 13.93
C SER A 246 25.12 -7.51 14.32
N ILE A 247 23.83 -7.63 14.02
CA ILE A 247 23.04 -8.84 14.28
C ILE A 247 23.41 -9.96 13.29
N ASP A 248 23.58 -11.19 13.78
CA ASP A 248 23.77 -12.36 12.93
C ASP A 248 22.40 -12.96 12.55
N HIS A 249 22.09 -12.91 11.26
CA HIS A 249 20.82 -13.38 10.71
C HIS A 249 20.78 -14.87 10.37
N GLN A 250 21.88 -15.61 10.49
CA GLN A 250 21.98 -16.96 9.93
C GLN A 250 21.55 -18.08 10.90
N GLN A 251 21.74 -17.91 12.22
CA GLN A 251 21.52 -18.98 13.21
C GLN A 251 20.05 -19.18 13.63
N SER A 252 19.68 -20.41 14.02
CA SER A 252 18.39 -20.69 14.67
C SER A 252 18.38 -20.01 16.04
N LEU A 253 17.64 -18.90 16.15
CA LEU A 253 17.64 -18.00 17.31
C LEU A 253 16.25 -18.00 17.98
N GLN A 254 16.19 -17.57 19.24
CA GLN A 254 14.95 -17.26 19.96
C GLN A 254 14.75 -15.73 20.12
N PRO A 255 14.77 -14.92 19.04
CA PRO A 255 14.99 -13.47 19.08
C PRO A 255 13.86 -12.66 19.71
N PHE A 256 12.64 -13.20 19.76
CA PHE A 256 11.46 -12.47 20.24
C PHE A 256 11.54 -12.08 21.72
N VAL A 257 12.33 -12.80 22.52
CA VAL A 257 12.53 -12.51 23.95
C VAL A 257 13.18 -11.14 24.18
N LEU A 258 13.88 -10.60 23.17
CA LEU A 258 14.54 -9.29 23.21
C LEU A 258 13.78 -8.22 22.41
N SER A 259 12.64 -8.56 21.80
CA SER A 259 12.03 -7.71 20.78
C SER A 259 11.52 -6.37 21.33
N ARG A 260 10.91 -6.33 22.52
CA ARG A 260 10.47 -5.08 23.16
C ARG A 260 11.66 -4.20 23.48
N GLU A 261 12.64 -4.74 24.20
CA GLU A 261 13.81 -3.98 24.65
C GLU A 261 14.56 -3.34 23.47
N VAL A 262 14.77 -4.10 22.38
CA VAL A 262 15.43 -3.59 21.17
C VAL A 262 14.58 -2.52 20.47
N ILE A 263 13.28 -2.78 20.27
CA ILE A 263 12.38 -1.86 19.56
C ILE A 263 12.18 -0.57 20.35
N GLU A 264 11.98 -0.65 21.67
CA GLU A 264 11.83 0.52 22.54
C GLU A 264 13.10 1.37 22.55
N THR A 265 14.27 0.75 22.65
CA THR A 265 15.56 1.46 22.58
C THR A 265 15.71 2.22 21.27
N PHE A 266 15.42 1.60 20.12
CA PHE A 266 15.51 2.27 18.83
C PHE A 266 14.43 3.34 18.62
N ASN A 267 13.22 3.14 19.15
CA ASN A 267 12.18 4.16 19.11
C ASN A 267 12.57 5.41 19.91
N SER A 268 13.20 5.26 21.07
CA SER A 268 13.74 6.38 21.85
C SER A 268 14.88 7.08 21.10
N LEU A 269 15.83 6.32 20.54
CA LEU A 269 16.93 6.86 19.75
C LEU A 269 16.45 7.67 18.52
N LYS A 270 15.42 7.20 17.81
CA LYS A 270 14.82 7.89 16.66
C LYS A 270 14.10 9.18 17.05
N LYS A 271 13.65 9.32 18.30
CA LYS A 271 13.00 10.54 18.80
C LYS A 271 13.99 11.59 19.29
N GLU A 272 15.11 11.16 19.85
CA GLU A 272 16.06 12.05 20.53
C GLU A 272 17.22 12.53 19.65
N LYS A 273 17.46 11.90 18.49
CA LYS A 273 18.64 12.19 17.65
C LYS A 273 18.29 12.27 16.16
N GLU A 274 18.94 13.20 15.47
CA GLU A 274 19.08 13.13 14.02
C GLU A 274 20.07 12.01 13.66
N LEU A 275 19.56 10.97 13.01
CA LEU A 275 20.33 9.80 12.60
C LEU A 275 20.71 9.92 11.12
N SER A 276 21.93 9.51 10.77
CA SER A 276 22.34 9.42 9.36
C SER A 276 21.70 8.22 8.66
N TYR A 277 21.68 8.23 7.32
CA TYR A 277 21.15 7.13 6.52
C TYR A 277 21.76 5.76 6.90
N GLY A 278 23.09 5.67 7.02
CA GLY A 278 23.75 4.42 7.41
C GLY A 278 23.41 3.96 8.83
N GLN A 279 23.02 4.87 9.72
CA GLN A 279 22.51 4.51 11.06
C GLN A 279 21.09 3.95 10.96
N HIS A 280 20.24 4.53 10.12
CA HIS A 280 18.91 4.00 9.86
C HIS A 280 18.97 2.58 9.26
N GLU A 281 19.90 2.30 8.35
CA GLU A 281 20.09 0.97 7.79
C GLU A 281 20.50 -0.05 8.85
N LYS A 282 21.46 0.30 9.73
CA LYS A 282 21.86 -0.58 10.85
C LYS A 282 20.70 -0.86 11.81
N ILE A 283 19.92 0.17 12.16
CA ILE A 283 18.72 -0.01 12.99
C ILE A 283 17.70 -0.93 12.30
N TYR A 284 17.48 -0.73 11.00
CA TYR A 284 16.57 -1.57 10.23
C TYR A 284 17.04 -3.03 10.15
N ALA A 285 18.35 -3.27 10.03
CA ALA A 285 18.91 -4.63 10.07
C ALA A 285 18.59 -5.32 11.41
N TRP A 286 18.81 -4.63 12.53
CA TRP A 286 18.42 -5.15 13.85
C TRP A 286 16.92 -5.41 13.97
N GLU A 287 16.08 -4.45 13.58
CA GLU A 287 14.63 -4.61 13.64
C GLU A 287 14.15 -5.78 12.77
N SER A 288 14.58 -5.86 11.51
CA SER A 288 14.18 -6.91 10.55
C SER A 288 14.69 -8.31 10.92
N GLY A 289 15.87 -8.41 11.54
CA GLY A 289 16.40 -9.65 12.09
C GLY A 289 15.50 -10.25 13.17
N LEU A 290 14.84 -9.40 13.96
CA LEU A 290 13.88 -9.84 14.99
C LEU A 290 12.51 -10.24 14.39
N LYS A 291 12.09 -9.67 13.24
CA LYS A 291 10.77 -9.94 12.63
C LYS A 291 10.74 -11.17 11.72
N SER A 292 11.84 -11.48 11.04
CA SER A 292 11.86 -12.41 9.90
C SER A 292 11.78 -13.91 10.24
N ARG A 293 11.87 -14.31 11.52
CA ARG A 293 11.95 -15.73 11.91
C ARG A 293 10.84 -16.25 12.82
N GLY A 294 9.84 -15.43 13.14
CA GLY A 294 8.55 -15.94 13.62
C GLY A 294 7.66 -16.10 12.39
N GLY A 295 7.18 -17.31 12.09
CA GLY A 295 6.35 -17.64 10.93
C GLY A 295 4.97 -16.97 10.87
N GLN A 296 4.80 -15.82 11.51
CA GLN A 296 3.73 -14.87 11.26
C GLN A 296 4.40 -13.52 11.10
N THR A 297 4.05 -12.78 10.05
CA THR A 297 4.25 -11.34 10.00
C THR A 297 3.47 -10.72 11.17
N VAL A 298 4.04 -10.77 12.37
CA VAL A 298 3.57 -10.00 13.51
C VAL A 298 3.93 -8.57 13.16
N LEU A 299 2.99 -7.90 12.51
CA LEU A 299 3.02 -6.46 12.36
C LEU A 299 2.91 -5.87 13.77
N PHE A 300 4.05 -5.49 14.32
CA PHE A 300 4.15 -4.81 15.60
C PHE A 300 3.18 -3.61 15.65
N LYS A 301 2.46 -3.47 16.76
CA LYS A 301 1.73 -2.26 17.11
C LYS A 301 2.76 -1.18 17.49
N LEU A 302 3.43 -0.61 16.51
CA LEU A 302 4.10 0.67 16.70
C LEU A 302 2.99 1.70 16.89
N HIS A 303 2.91 2.32 18.08
CA HIS A 303 2.19 3.56 18.23
C HIS A 303 2.85 4.61 17.33
N LYS A 304 2.44 4.66 16.06
CA LYS A 304 2.42 5.92 15.33
C LYS A 304 1.30 6.75 15.96
N ARG A 305 1.62 7.43 17.05
CA ARG A 305 1.02 8.74 17.28
C ARG A 305 1.84 9.72 16.45
N SER A 306 1.13 10.31 15.51
CA SER A 306 1.53 11.33 14.54
C SER A 306 1.96 12.65 15.19
N GLU A 307 2.50 13.53 14.35
CA GLU A 307 2.82 14.97 14.54
C GLU A 307 4.21 15.18 15.16
N ILE A 308 5.21 15.70 14.43
CA ILE A 308 5.27 16.85 13.51
C ILE A 308 6.03 16.51 12.22
#